data_AF-A0A924XLL9-F1
#
_entry.id   AF-A0A924XLL9-F1
#
_cell.length_a   1.000
_cell.length_b   1.000
_cell.length_c   1.000
_cell.angle_alpha   90.00
_cell.angle_beta   90.00
_cell.angle_gamma   90.00
#
_symmetry.space_group_name_H-M   'P 1'
#
loop_
_entity.id
_entity.type
_entity.pdbx_description
1 polymer ?
#
loop_
_entity_poly.entity_id
_entity_poly.type
_entity_poly.pdbx_seq_one_letter_code
_entity_poly.pdbx_strand_id
1 'polypeptide(L)'
;THPLVVPRVQGYLANTFGADDAARRAWAAHWFHQGLLAYEAMLPHEGAYCWGATPTLADCCLASHVAGAERFGVDLTPFLAVRRIHDACMALPAFSAAHPLKQPGAPAAA
;
A
#
# COMPACT_ATOMS: atom_id res chain seq x y z
N THR A 1 -11.31 11.25 -10.37
CA THR A 1 -11.73 9.88 -9.94
C THR A 1 -11.58 9.77 -8.43
N HIS A 2 -12.47 9.06 -7.73
CA HIS A 2 -12.41 8.94 -6.25
C HIS A 2 -11.67 7.66 -5.83
N PRO A 3 -10.81 7.67 -4.78
CA PRO A 3 -10.13 6.46 -4.34
C PRO A 3 -11.11 5.49 -3.64
N LEU A 4 -10.95 4.19 -3.88
CA LEU A 4 -11.95 3.16 -3.54
C LEU A 4 -11.96 2.73 -2.07
N VAL A 5 -10.93 3.09 -1.31
CA VAL A 5 -10.73 2.63 0.08
C VAL A 5 -10.89 3.74 1.12
N VAL A 6 -11.21 4.96 0.70
CA VAL A 6 -11.38 6.09 1.63
C VAL A 6 -12.63 5.95 2.51
N PRO A 7 -12.66 6.53 3.73
CA PRO A 7 -13.76 6.39 4.67
C PRO A 7 -15.14 6.72 4.10
N ARG A 8 -15.23 7.74 3.23
CA ARG A 8 -16.45 8.11 2.50
C ARG A 8 -17.02 6.96 1.67
N VAL A 9 -16.17 6.28 0.89
CA VAL A 9 -16.59 5.19 0.00
C VAL A 9 -16.93 3.96 0.85
N GLN A 10 -16.12 3.66 1.86
CA GLN A 10 -16.37 2.59 2.81
C GLN A 10 -17.67 2.79 3.61
N GLY A 11 -18.01 4.03 3.97
CA GLY A 11 -19.26 4.38 4.63
C GLY A 11 -20.47 4.22 3.71
N TYR A 12 -20.34 4.57 2.44
CA TYR A 12 -21.39 4.33 1.45
C TYR A 12 -21.65 2.82 1.27
N LEU A 13 -20.59 1.99 1.20
CA LEU A 13 -20.72 0.53 1.15
C LEU A 13 -21.50 -0.02 2.35
N ALA A 14 -21.18 0.43 3.56
CA ALA A 14 -21.89 0.02 4.77
C ALA A 14 -23.35 0.50 4.78
N ASN A 15 -23.57 1.80 4.56
CA ASN A 15 -24.88 2.43 4.80
C ASN A 15 -25.90 2.16 3.69
N THR A 16 -25.44 1.98 2.45
CA THR A 16 -26.34 1.80 1.29
C THR A 16 -26.46 0.34 0.89
N PHE A 17 -25.38 -0.44 0.99
CA PHE A 17 -25.37 -1.86 0.57
C PHE A 17 -25.31 -2.84 1.73
N GLY A 18 -25.31 -2.37 2.99
CA GLY A 18 -25.27 -3.23 4.16
C GLY A 18 -23.96 -4.01 4.30
N ALA A 19 -22.88 -3.54 3.67
CA ALA A 19 -21.59 -4.24 3.73
C ALA A 19 -21.01 -4.19 5.15
N ASP A 20 -20.87 -5.37 5.75
CA ASP A 20 -20.26 -5.52 7.08
C ASP A 20 -18.75 -5.25 7.06
N ASP A 21 -18.13 -5.33 8.24
CA ASP A 21 -16.69 -5.09 8.39
C ASP A 21 -15.83 -6.07 7.57
N ALA A 22 -16.25 -7.33 7.45
CA ALA A 22 -15.52 -8.33 6.70
C ALA A 22 -15.55 -8.04 5.20
N ALA A 23 -16.73 -7.71 4.66
CA ALA A 23 -16.93 -7.33 3.26
C ALA A 23 -16.13 -6.07 2.91
N ARG A 24 -16.12 -5.06 3.79
CA ARG A 24 -15.35 -3.82 3.59
C ARG A 24 -13.83 -4.04 3.63
N ARG A 25 -13.35 -4.91 4.51
CA ARG A 25 -11.94 -5.34 4.54
C ARG A 25 -11.57 -6.10 3.26
N ALA A 26 -12.40 -7.05 2.82
CA ALA A 26 -12.20 -7.79 1.57
C ALA A 26 -12.17 -6.86 0.34
N TRP A 27 -13.06 -5.86 0.31
CA TRP A 27 -13.06 -4.82 -0.72
C TRP A 27 -11.73 -4.06 -0.76
N ALA A 28 -11.23 -3.59 0.39
CA ALA A 28 -9.97 -2.88 0.44
C ALA A 28 -8.80 -3.76 0.00
N ALA A 29 -8.71 -4.97 0.54
CA ALA A 29 -7.67 -5.94 0.20
C ALA A 29 -7.65 -6.24 -1.31
N HIS A 30 -8.83 -6.43 -1.93
CA HIS A 30 -8.96 -6.63 -3.36
C HIS A 30 -8.33 -5.49 -4.17
N TRP A 31 -8.68 -4.23 -3.88
CA TRP A 31 -8.17 -3.10 -4.66
C TRP A 31 -6.68 -2.82 -4.42
N PHE A 32 -6.16 -3.06 -3.21
CA PHE A 32 -4.71 -3.03 -2.98
C PHE A 32 -4.00 -4.13 -3.78
N HIS A 33 -4.53 -5.35 -3.79
CA HIS A 33 -3.99 -6.46 -4.59
C HIS A 33 -3.99 -6.15 -6.09
N GLN A 34 -5.06 -5.58 -6.64
CA GLN A 34 -5.10 -5.14 -8.05
C GLN A 34 -4.01 -4.10 -8.36
N GLY A 35 -3.80 -3.14 -7.47
CA GLY A 35 -2.70 -2.18 -7.61
C GLY A 35 -1.33 -2.84 -7.58
N LEU A 36 -1.11 -3.82 -6.69
CA LEU A 36 0.14 -4.57 -6.60
C LEU A 36 0.43 -5.36 -7.89
N LEU A 37 -0.57 -6.00 -8.50
CA LEU A 37 -0.43 -6.66 -9.80
C LEU A 37 0.03 -5.68 -10.88
N ALA A 38 -0.55 -4.48 -10.93
CA ALA A 38 -0.17 -3.45 -11.89
C ALA A 38 1.27 -2.96 -11.65
N TYR A 39 1.65 -2.72 -10.40
CA TYR A 39 3.02 -2.36 -10.05
C TYR A 39 4.01 -3.44 -10.47
N GLU A 40 3.80 -4.69 -10.06
CA GLU A 40 4.71 -5.80 -10.36
C GLU A 40 4.91 -6.01 -11.86
N ALA A 41 3.86 -5.79 -12.67
CA ALA A 41 3.95 -5.88 -14.13
C ALA A 41 4.72 -4.71 -14.78
N MET A 42 4.75 -3.53 -14.15
CA MET A 42 5.36 -2.31 -14.70
C MET A 42 6.78 -2.04 -14.19
N LEU A 43 7.14 -2.58 -13.02
CA LEU A 43 8.41 -2.31 -12.37
C LEU A 43 9.57 -3.02 -13.10
N PRO A 44 10.78 -2.42 -13.06
CA PRO A 44 11.94 -3.08 -13.65
C PRO A 44 12.29 -4.33 -12.85
N HIS A 45 12.78 -5.36 -13.56
CA HIS A 45 13.25 -6.60 -12.91
C HIS A 45 14.47 -6.34 -12.01
N GLU A 46 15.31 -5.37 -12.39
CA GLU A 46 16.55 -5.01 -11.72
C GLU A 46 16.58 -3.54 -11.28
N GLY A 47 17.57 -3.16 -10.47
CA GLY A 47 17.71 -1.82 -9.89
C GLY A 47 17.27 -1.75 -8.43
N ALA A 48 17.45 -0.58 -7.79
CA ALA A 48 17.10 -0.40 -6.38
C ALA A 48 15.71 0.24 -6.19
N TYR A 49 15.25 1.03 -7.17
CA TYR A 49 14.06 1.88 -7.06
C TYR A 49 13.12 1.66 -8.26
N CYS A 50 11.93 2.27 -8.22
CA CYS A 50 10.96 2.27 -9.31
C CYS A 50 11.55 2.74 -10.64
N TRP A 51 12.53 3.65 -10.59
CA TRP A 51 13.23 4.15 -11.77
C TRP A 51 14.65 4.62 -11.42
N GLY A 52 15.64 4.12 -12.17
CA GLY A 52 17.04 4.54 -12.02
C GLY A 52 17.66 4.17 -10.68
N ALA A 53 18.64 4.97 -10.24
CA ALA A 53 19.48 4.68 -9.07
C ALA A 53 19.16 5.53 -7.82
N THR A 54 18.16 6.41 -7.88
CA THR A 54 17.77 7.30 -6.78
C THR A 54 16.26 7.30 -6.60
N PRO A 55 15.73 7.43 -5.36
CA PRO A 55 14.28 7.49 -5.14
C PRO A 55 13.62 8.64 -5.90
N THR A 56 12.41 8.39 -6.36
CA THR A 56 11.56 9.32 -7.10
C THR A 56 10.17 9.39 -6.44
N LEU A 57 9.28 10.20 -7.00
CA LEU A 57 7.88 10.21 -6.58
C LEU A 57 7.20 8.84 -6.73
N ALA A 58 7.63 8.02 -7.70
CA ALA A 58 7.06 6.68 -7.88
C ALA A 58 7.32 5.78 -6.66
N ASP A 59 8.49 5.90 -6.04
CA ASP A 59 8.87 5.17 -4.83
C ASP A 59 8.04 5.60 -3.62
N CYS A 60 7.75 6.91 -3.50
CA CYS A 60 6.83 7.42 -2.48
C CYS A 60 5.41 6.82 -2.63
N CYS A 61 4.90 6.73 -3.86
CA CYS A 61 3.61 6.14 -4.15
C CYS A 61 3.59 4.63 -3.86
N LEU A 62 4.62 3.90 -4.29
CA LEU A 62 4.76 2.46 -4.04
C LEU A 62 4.83 2.17 -2.54
N ALA A 63 5.66 2.88 -1.79
CA ALA A 63 5.77 2.71 -0.33
C ALA A 63 4.43 2.93 0.38
N SER A 64 3.69 3.97 -0.03
CA SER A 64 2.34 4.26 0.49
C SER A 64 1.34 3.13 0.16
N HIS A 65 1.39 2.60 -1.06
CA HIS A 65 0.52 1.51 -1.49
C HIS A 65 0.81 0.21 -0.73
N VAL A 66 2.08 -0.11 -0.50
CA VAL A 66 2.51 -1.29 0.28
C VAL A 66 2.04 -1.19 1.73
N ALA A 67 2.27 -0.05 2.40
CA ALA A 67 1.78 0.15 3.78
C ALA A 67 0.25 0.02 3.89
N GLY A 68 -0.48 0.46 2.85
CA GLY A 68 -1.92 0.24 2.76
C GLY A 68 -2.29 -1.24 2.58
N ALA A 69 -1.57 -1.96 1.72
CA ALA A 69 -1.78 -3.38 1.48
C ALA A 69 -1.54 -4.22 2.76
N GLU A 70 -0.47 -3.95 3.49
CA GLU A 70 -0.17 -4.58 4.78
C GLU A 70 -1.26 -4.31 5.81
N ARG A 71 -1.72 -3.05 5.92
CA ARG A 71 -2.82 -2.67 6.81
C ARG A 71 -4.10 -3.47 6.57
N PHE A 72 -4.36 -3.87 5.33
CA PHE A 72 -5.53 -4.68 4.96
C PHE A 72 -5.21 -6.16 4.78
N GLY A 73 -4.02 -6.62 5.19
CA GLY A 73 -3.65 -8.03 5.25
C GLY A 73 -3.45 -8.68 3.87
N VAL A 74 -3.06 -7.92 2.86
CA VAL A 74 -2.74 -8.49 1.53
C VAL A 74 -1.38 -9.18 1.59
N ASP A 75 -1.31 -10.43 1.10
CA ASP A 75 -0.05 -11.15 0.98
C ASP A 75 0.85 -10.51 -0.08
N LEU A 76 2.05 -10.09 0.34
CA LEU A 76 3.04 -9.49 -0.53
C LEU A 76 4.00 -10.50 -1.18
N THR A 77 3.94 -11.77 -0.79
CA THR A 77 4.88 -12.82 -1.22
C THR A 77 5.03 -12.95 -2.74
N PRO A 78 3.95 -12.84 -3.54
CA PRO A 78 4.05 -12.96 -5.00
C PRO A 78 4.73 -11.77 -5.69
N PHE A 79 4.85 -10.61 -5.02
CA PHE A 79 5.27 -9.35 -5.64
C PHE A 79 6.76 -9.07 -5.33
N LEU A 80 7.65 -9.76 -6.05
CA LEU A 80 9.08 -9.74 -5.80
C LEU A 80 9.71 -8.37 -6.08
N ALA A 81 9.37 -7.74 -7.20
CA ALA A 81 9.90 -6.42 -7.57
C ALA A 81 9.38 -5.34 -6.62
N VAL A 82 8.08 -5.38 -6.28
CA VAL A 82 7.48 -4.47 -5.29
C VAL A 82 8.19 -4.57 -3.95
N ARG A 83 8.36 -5.79 -3.40
CA ARG A 83 9.03 -5.99 -2.11
C ARG A 83 10.47 -5.52 -2.14
N ARG A 84 11.25 -5.88 -3.17
CA ARG A 84 12.63 -5.43 -3.33
C ARG A 84 12.75 -3.91 -3.25
N ILE A 85 11.90 -3.19 -3.98
CA ILE A 85 11.93 -1.72 -4.03
C ILE A 85 11.44 -1.13 -2.71
N HIS A 86 10.37 -1.69 -2.14
CA HIS A 86 9.87 -1.28 -0.83
C HIS A 86 10.95 -1.38 0.24
N ASP A 87 11.67 -2.50 0.30
CA ASP A 87 12.73 -2.73 1.28
C ASP A 87 13.90 -1.76 1.07
N ALA A 88 14.28 -1.49 -0.18
CA ALA A 88 15.28 -0.48 -0.50
C ALA A 88 14.84 0.93 -0.06
N CYS A 89 13.56 1.26 -0.22
CA CYS A 89 13.00 2.53 0.27
C CYS A 89 13.03 2.57 1.80
N MET A 90 12.58 1.52 2.49
CA MET A 90 12.51 1.47 3.95
C MET A 90 13.89 1.41 4.63
N ALA A 91 14.95 1.05 3.91
CA ALA A 91 16.32 1.21 4.38
C ALA A 91 16.75 2.69 4.52
N LEU A 92 16.06 3.62 3.85
CA LEU A 92 16.32 5.05 3.96
C LEU A 92 15.62 5.65 5.19
N PRO A 93 16.33 6.43 6.04
CA PRO A 93 15.72 7.05 7.21
C PRO A 93 14.49 7.92 6.90
N ALA A 94 14.49 8.62 5.76
CA ALA A 94 13.38 9.49 5.36
C ALA A 94 12.07 8.71 5.14
N PHE A 95 12.12 7.53 4.52
CA PHE A 95 10.95 6.68 4.29
C PHE A 95 10.52 5.98 5.58
N SER A 96 11.46 5.35 6.29
CA SER A 96 11.13 4.60 7.50
C SER A 96 10.58 5.49 8.61
N ALA A 97 11.01 6.74 8.72
CA ALA A 97 10.47 7.72 9.67
C ALA A 97 9.07 8.21 9.28
N ALA A 98 8.73 8.21 7.98
CA ALA A 98 7.42 8.60 7.47
C ALA A 98 6.36 7.48 7.54
N HIS A 99 6.73 6.28 7.99
CA HIS A 99 5.81 5.14 8.09
C HIS A 99 4.58 5.51 8.96
N PRO A 100 3.34 5.14 8.55
CA PRO A 100 2.12 5.53 9.27
C PRO A 100 2.12 5.17 10.76
N LEU A 101 2.67 4.02 11.13
CA LEU A 101 2.75 3.57 12.54
C LEU A 101 3.72 4.38 13.42
N LYS A 102 4.54 5.26 12.83
CA LYS A 102 5.46 6.14 13.57
C LYS A 102 4.93 7.57 13.73
N GLN A 103 3.74 7.86 13.21
CA GLN A 103 3.17 9.21 13.25
C GLN A 103 2.33 9.42 14.51
N PRO A 104 2.22 10.67 15.00
CA PRO A 104 1.28 11.00 16.07
C PRO A 104 -0.15 10.56 15.73
N GLY A 105 -0.80 9.85 16.66
CA GLY A 105 -2.14 9.30 16.46
C GLY A 105 -2.18 7.91 15.80
N ALA A 106 -1.04 7.29 15.52
CA ALA A 106 -0.98 5.87 15.19
C ALA A 106 -1.54 5.01 16.34
N PRO A 107 -2.21 3.88 16.03
CA PRO A 107 -2.59 2.92 17.05
C PRO A 107 -1.34 2.42 17.78
N ALA A 108 -1.45 2.18 19.10
CA ALA A 108 -0.38 1.55 19.84
C ALA A 108 -0.04 0.19 19.21
N ALA A 109 1.25 -0.15 19.13
CA ALA A 109 1.66 -1.49 18.72
C ALA A 109 1.01 -2.50 19.68
N ALA A 110 0.29 -3.48 19.10
CA ALA A 110 -0.34 -4.57 19.84
C ALA A 110 0.71 -5.51 20.43
#